data_AF-A0A7X9X8Q5-F1
#
_entry.id   AF-A0A7X9X8Q5-F1
#
_cell.length_a   1.000
_cell.length_b   1.000
_cell.length_c   1.000
_cell.angle_alpha   90.00
_cell.angle_beta   90.00
_cell.angle_gamma   90.00
#
_symmetry.space_group_name_H-M   'P 1'
#
loop_
_entity.id
_entity.type
_entity.pdbx_description
1 polymer ?
#
loop_
_entity_poly.entity_id
_entity_poly.type
_entity_poly.pdbx_seq_one_letter_code
_entity_poly.pdbx_strand_id
1 'polypeptide(L)'
;MNRWDETWHRLREWTNGQAPSERLSAQILTEEGFRDIDPSHPLGGKDGGRDACCEFNGEPWVMAVFFPRGEKSFAEIAAKFASDVEKIKRGDAKGIAFVTNQELRLSERSQLEREAQPLKLSLFHLERITTILDRPNMAAVRKQFLSIDDDAPSATHINFGGGGMAPGAGGGGGGAIGDAHGGTGGLGGNTYNFSGSPGTAPGAGGGGAGAFGPGSKGGEGGGGGEYKVFKMDVTPGMTIPIKIGEGGKAGEDGGDTSFGDVVAKGGEAGKAGHSVIVTREVTEDDRDAGLHISALIGAACCYFRDGLAYILSAGIDQFSFGALPGKISIVMYGTLSIGDAPQGVEYELTASLVSPEGASTCSQPLRVFSGLPRPVVTAHFNFLMEYDVSQAGIWTIEVHSAGHRLAKYPIEVKVAAGLLRT
;
A
#
# COMPACT_ATOMS: atom_id res chain seq x y z
N MET A 1 -2.31 6.20 -25.32
CA MET A 1 -3.49 6.84 -25.94
C MET A 1 -4.46 5.71 -26.26
N ASN A 2 -5.23 5.27 -25.26
CA ASN A 2 -6.20 4.20 -25.41
C ASN A 2 -7.41 4.69 -26.21
N ARG A 3 -7.88 3.87 -27.17
CA ARG A 3 -9.08 4.10 -27.96
C ARG A 3 -10.30 4.09 -27.01
N TRP A 4 -11.31 4.93 -27.25
CA TRP A 4 -12.48 5.02 -26.37
C TRP A 4 -13.35 3.74 -26.36
N ASP A 5 -13.23 2.92 -27.40
CA ASP A 5 -13.91 1.64 -27.63
C ASP A 5 -12.96 0.43 -27.53
N GLU A 6 -11.83 0.57 -26.82
CA GLU A 6 -10.80 -0.49 -26.72
C GLU A 6 -11.36 -1.78 -26.10
N THR A 7 -12.18 -1.68 -25.04
CA THR A 7 -12.83 -2.84 -24.40
C THR A 7 -13.71 -3.59 -25.40
N TRP A 8 -14.55 -2.85 -26.12
CA TRP A 8 -15.43 -3.38 -27.17
C TRP A 8 -14.61 -4.10 -28.25
N HIS A 9 -13.55 -3.46 -28.74
CA HIS A 9 -12.73 -3.99 -29.82
C HIS A 9 -12.00 -5.28 -29.43
N ARG A 10 -11.42 -5.36 -28.22
CA ARG A 10 -10.73 -6.57 -27.76
C ARG A 10 -11.67 -7.73 -27.48
N LEU A 11 -12.90 -7.45 -27.05
CA LEU A 11 -13.93 -8.47 -26.93
C LEU A 11 -14.34 -8.99 -28.31
N ARG A 12 -14.57 -8.10 -29.28
CA ARG A 12 -14.97 -8.46 -30.65
C ARG A 12 -13.90 -9.31 -31.36
N GLU A 13 -12.64 -8.89 -31.26
CA GLU A 13 -11.50 -9.57 -31.87
C GLU A 13 -10.84 -10.57 -30.91
N TRP A 14 -11.65 -11.40 -30.24
CA TRP A 14 -11.16 -12.31 -29.21
C TRP A 14 -10.10 -13.31 -29.73
N THR A 15 -8.90 -13.28 -29.14
CA THR A 15 -7.77 -14.17 -29.50
C THR A 15 -7.33 -15.11 -28.38
N ASN A 16 -7.88 -14.98 -27.17
CA ASN A 16 -7.36 -15.64 -25.96
C ASN A 16 -7.86 -17.09 -25.78
N GLY A 17 -8.67 -17.61 -26.71
CA GLY A 17 -9.17 -18.99 -26.68
C GLY A 17 -10.31 -19.21 -25.69
N GLN A 18 -10.73 -20.47 -25.54
CA GLN A 18 -11.95 -20.84 -24.83
C GLN A 18 -11.81 -20.74 -23.30
N ALA A 19 -10.75 -21.31 -22.70
CA ALA A 19 -10.61 -21.32 -21.23
C ALA A 19 -10.56 -19.91 -20.60
N PRO A 20 -9.87 -18.91 -21.18
CA PRO A 20 -9.95 -17.53 -20.67
C PRO A 20 -11.33 -16.89 -20.86
N SER A 21 -12.09 -17.28 -21.90
CA SER A 21 -13.45 -16.76 -22.11
C SER A 21 -14.44 -17.26 -21.07
N GLU A 22 -14.28 -18.51 -20.62
CA GLU A 22 -15.07 -19.09 -19.54
C GLU A 22 -14.77 -18.41 -18.19
N ARG A 23 -13.48 -18.17 -17.90
CA ARG A 23 -13.08 -17.45 -16.69
C ARG A 23 -13.55 -16.00 -16.68
N LEU A 24 -13.45 -15.29 -17.80
CA LEU A 24 -13.95 -13.93 -17.94
C LEU A 24 -15.48 -13.90 -17.73
N SER A 25 -16.19 -14.85 -18.34
CA SER A 25 -17.64 -14.99 -18.19
C SER A 25 -18.04 -15.23 -16.72
N ALA A 26 -17.32 -16.08 -16.01
CA ALA A 26 -17.54 -16.29 -14.58
C ALA A 26 -17.37 -15.00 -13.75
N GLN A 27 -16.35 -14.17 -14.04
CA GLN A 27 -16.17 -12.88 -13.36
C GLN A 27 -17.34 -11.92 -13.64
N ILE A 28 -17.82 -11.88 -14.89
CA ILE A 28 -18.98 -11.06 -15.29
C ILE A 28 -20.25 -11.52 -14.56
N LEU A 29 -20.47 -12.83 -14.45
CA LEU A 29 -21.64 -13.37 -13.76
C LEU A 29 -21.59 -13.10 -12.26
N THR A 30 -20.42 -13.27 -11.61
CA THR A 30 -20.25 -12.93 -10.19
C THR A 30 -20.59 -11.47 -9.91
N GLU A 31 -20.08 -10.55 -10.75
CA GLU A 31 -20.37 -9.12 -10.64
C GLU A 31 -21.87 -8.81 -10.79
N GLU A 32 -22.59 -9.59 -11.59
CA GLU A 32 -24.03 -9.42 -11.83
C GLU A 32 -24.90 -10.23 -10.84
N GLY A 33 -24.31 -10.76 -9.77
CA GLY A 33 -25.02 -11.36 -8.64
C GLY A 33 -25.24 -12.88 -8.72
N PHE A 34 -24.63 -13.56 -9.68
CA PHE A 34 -24.59 -15.03 -9.69
C PHE A 34 -23.61 -15.53 -8.63
N ARG A 35 -23.95 -16.64 -7.98
CA ARG A 35 -23.19 -17.23 -6.88
C ARG A 35 -22.85 -18.69 -7.17
N ASP A 36 -21.93 -19.25 -6.38
CA ASP A 36 -21.53 -20.66 -6.46
C ASP A 36 -21.21 -21.13 -7.88
N ILE A 37 -20.45 -20.32 -8.63
CA ILE A 37 -20.04 -20.64 -10.00
C ILE A 37 -19.02 -21.78 -9.93
N ASP A 38 -19.44 -22.98 -10.33
CA ASP A 38 -18.63 -24.19 -10.37
C ASP A 38 -18.24 -24.52 -11.83
N PRO A 39 -16.97 -24.31 -12.23
CA PRO A 39 -16.50 -24.60 -13.58
C PRO A 39 -16.51 -26.11 -13.85
N SER A 40 -16.97 -26.51 -15.04
CA SER A 40 -16.84 -27.91 -15.45
C SER A 40 -15.35 -28.25 -15.68
N HIS A 41 -14.87 -29.33 -15.07
CA HIS A 41 -13.44 -29.67 -14.92
C HIS A 41 -12.64 -29.67 -16.24
N PRO A 42 -11.44 -29.06 -16.34
CA PRO A 42 -10.66 -28.96 -17.59
C PRO A 42 -9.93 -30.25 -18.05
N LEU A 43 -10.15 -31.40 -17.38
CA LEU A 43 -9.38 -32.63 -17.61
C LEU A 43 -10.32 -33.81 -17.94
N GLY A 44 -10.84 -33.82 -19.18
CA GLY A 44 -11.05 -35.05 -19.95
C GLY A 44 -12.03 -36.10 -19.42
N GLY A 45 -13.25 -35.69 -19.02
CA GLY A 45 -14.41 -36.59 -18.94
C GLY A 45 -15.46 -36.16 -19.96
N LYS A 46 -16.27 -37.09 -20.50
CA LYS A 46 -17.32 -36.82 -21.50
C LYS A 46 -18.12 -35.55 -21.15
N ASP A 47 -17.84 -34.45 -21.87
CA ASP A 47 -18.49 -33.17 -21.65
C ASP A 47 -20.01 -33.31 -21.77
N GLY A 48 -20.71 -33.13 -20.65
CA GLY A 48 -22.16 -32.98 -20.63
C GLY A 48 -22.64 -31.68 -21.31
N GLY A 49 -21.71 -30.89 -21.86
CA GLY A 49 -21.95 -29.70 -22.65
C GLY A 49 -22.47 -28.51 -21.83
N ARG A 50 -21.93 -28.34 -20.62
CA ARG A 50 -22.13 -27.18 -19.75
C ARG A 50 -20.77 -26.58 -19.44
N ASP A 51 -20.66 -25.25 -19.42
CA ASP A 51 -19.39 -24.58 -19.15
C ASP A 51 -19.21 -24.36 -17.64
N ALA A 52 -20.27 -23.93 -16.93
CA ALA A 52 -20.33 -23.92 -15.47
C ALA A 52 -21.78 -24.04 -14.95
N CYS A 53 -21.93 -24.52 -13.72
CA CYS A 53 -23.19 -24.43 -12.97
C CYS A 53 -23.10 -23.24 -11.99
N CYS A 54 -24.22 -22.57 -11.73
CA CYS A 54 -24.26 -21.42 -10.81
C CYS A 54 -25.65 -21.28 -10.18
N GLU A 55 -25.76 -20.45 -9.15
CA GLU A 55 -27.02 -20.08 -8.52
C GLU A 55 -27.34 -18.61 -8.80
N PHE A 56 -28.60 -18.31 -9.15
CA PHE A 56 -29.08 -16.94 -9.22
C PHE A 56 -30.49 -16.85 -8.62
N ASN A 57 -30.66 -15.97 -7.64
CA ASN A 57 -31.90 -15.82 -6.85
C ASN A 57 -32.41 -17.14 -6.23
N GLY A 58 -31.53 -18.01 -5.74
CA GLY A 58 -31.90 -19.28 -5.12
C GLY A 58 -32.33 -20.37 -6.10
N GLU A 59 -32.18 -20.15 -7.41
CA GLU A 59 -32.48 -21.14 -8.45
C GLU A 59 -31.18 -21.62 -9.12
N PRO A 60 -31.14 -22.86 -9.64
CA PRO A 60 -29.99 -23.38 -10.39
C PRO A 60 -29.97 -22.85 -11.83
N TRP A 61 -28.82 -22.32 -12.25
CA TRP A 61 -28.55 -21.77 -13.58
C TRP A 61 -27.33 -22.45 -14.21
N VAL A 62 -27.29 -22.46 -15.54
CA VAL A 62 -26.13 -22.94 -16.30
C VAL A 62 -25.51 -21.79 -17.10
N MET A 63 -24.21 -21.63 -16.98
CA MET A 63 -23.42 -20.73 -17.82
C MET A 63 -23.12 -21.40 -19.16
N ALA A 64 -23.36 -20.66 -20.24
CA ALA A 64 -22.98 -21.04 -21.60
C ALA A 64 -22.22 -19.89 -22.25
N VAL A 65 -21.04 -20.17 -22.78
CA VAL A 65 -20.08 -19.18 -23.27
C VAL A 65 -19.87 -19.34 -24.78
N PHE A 66 -19.91 -18.22 -25.49
CA PHE A 66 -19.66 -18.19 -26.94
C PHE A 66 -18.86 -16.95 -27.34
N PHE A 67 -17.53 -17.11 -27.39
CA PHE A 67 -16.57 -16.05 -27.75
C PHE A 67 -15.80 -16.40 -29.03
N PRO A 68 -16.47 -16.45 -30.20
CA PRO A 68 -15.76 -16.63 -31.46
C PRO A 68 -14.89 -15.40 -31.79
N ARG A 69 -13.86 -15.62 -32.59
CA ARG A 69 -13.05 -14.52 -33.14
C ARG A 69 -13.82 -13.79 -34.23
N GLY A 70 -13.92 -12.47 -34.10
CA GLY A 70 -14.56 -11.58 -35.06
C GLY A 70 -16.09 -11.66 -35.05
N GLU A 71 -16.71 -11.03 -36.04
CA GLU A 71 -18.16 -11.04 -36.24
C GLU A 71 -18.66 -12.39 -36.77
N LYS A 72 -19.72 -12.90 -36.13
CA LYS A 72 -20.50 -14.06 -36.58
C LYS A 72 -21.91 -13.65 -36.95
N SER A 73 -22.48 -14.41 -37.86
CA SER A 73 -23.87 -14.22 -38.27
C SER A 73 -24.81 -14.63 -37.13
N PHE A 74 -25.98 -13.98 -37.04
CA PHE A 74 -26.98 -14.36 -36.05
C PHE A 74 -27.41 -15.83 -36.17
N ALA A 75 -27.43 -16.39 -37.38
CA ALA A 75 -27.75 -17.81 -37.59
C ALA A 75 -26.77 -18.75 -36.86
N GLU A 76 -25.48 -18.42 -36.84
CA GLU A 76 -24.47 -19.18 -36.11
C GLU A 76 -24.64 -19.04 -34.59
N ILE A 77 -24.92 -17.82 -34.11
CA ILE A 77 -25.16 -17.54 -32.70
C ILE A 77 -26.40 -18.30 -32.21
N ALA A 78 -27.50 -18.23 -32.96
CA ALA A 78 -28.75 -18.94 -32.66
C ALA A 78 -28.57 -20.46 -32.69
N ALA A 79 -27.81 -21.00 -33.65
CA ALA A 79 -27.52 -22.44 -33.69
C ALA A 79 -26.73 -22.91 -32.47
N LYS A 80 -25.72 -22.14 -32.02
CA LYS A 80 -24.98 -22.45 -30.78
C LYS A 80 -25.89 -22.37 -29.56
N PHE A 81 -26.66 -21.28 -29.45
CA PHE A 81 -27.58 -21.06 -28.34
C PHE A 81 -28.62 -22.19 -28.24
N ALA A 82 -29.27 -22.55 -29.34
CA ALA A 82 -30.22 -23.66 -29.38
C ALA A 82 -29.59 -24.99 -28.96
N SER A 83 -28.35 -25.26 -29.41
CA SER A 83 -27.61 -26.45 -28.99
C SER A 83 -27.38 -26.50 -27.48
N ASP A 84 -27.04 -25.36 -26.86
CA ASP A 84 -26.83 -25.26 -25.41
C ASP A 84 -28.15 -25.39 -24.63
N VAL A 85 -29.22 -24.73 -25.10
CA VAL A 85 -30.56 -24.84 -24.51
C VAL A 85 -31.04 -26.29 -24.50
N GLU A 86 -30.87 -27.04 -25.59
CA GLU A 86 -31.26 -28.46 -25.65
C GLU A 86 -30.40 -29.37 -24.75
N LYS A 87 -29.17 -28.98 -24.42
CA LYS A 87 -28.35 -29.67 -23.41
C LYS A 87 -28.83 -29.36 -21.99
N ILE A 88 -29.26 -28.12 -21.75
CA ILE A 88 -29.68 -27.65 -20.42
C ILE A 88 -31.09 -28.16 -20.08
N LYS A 89 -32.00 -28.21 -21.05
CA LYS A 89 -33.36 -28.80 -20.89
C LYS A 89 -33.33 -30.27 -20.44
N ARG A 90 -32.22 -30.98 -20.63
CA ARG A 90 -32.02 -32.36 -20.16
C ARG A 90 -31.63 -32.45 -18.68
N GLY A 91 -31.43 -31.34 -17.99
CA GLY A 91 -31.16 -31.29 -16.55
C GLY A 91 -32.17 -30.45 -15.76
N ASP A 92 -31.87 -30.21 -14.49
CA ASP A 92 -32.78 -29.55 -13.54
C ASP A 92 -32.64 -28.01 -13.47
N ALA A 93 -31.84 -27.42 -14.35
CA ALA A 93 -31.61 -25.97 -14.35
C ALA A 93 -32.89 -25.20 -14.68
N LYS A 94 -33.09 -24.06 -14.02
CA LYS A 94 -34.23 -23.16 -14.22
C LYS A 94 -33.91 -22.00 -15.16
N GLY A 95 -32.63 -21.70 -15.35
CA GLY A 95 -32.19 -20.66 -16.28
C GLY A 95 -30.85 -20.94 -16.94
N ILE A 96 -30.59 -20.18 -18.00
CA ILE A 96 -29.35 -20.15 -18.76
C ILE A 96 -28.78 -18.72 -18.74
N ALA A 97 -27.51 -18.60 -18.36
CA ALA A 97 -26.73 -17.38 -18.50
C ALA A 97 -25.86 -17.50 -19.76
N PHE A 98 -26.30 -16.88 -20.85
CA PHE A 98 -25.61 -16.94 -22.13
C PHE A 98 -24.71 -15.72 -22.31
N VAL A 99 -23.39 -15.95 -22.32
CA VAL A 99 -22.36 -14.90 -22.41
C VAL A 99 -21.68 -14.98 -23.77
N THR A 100 -21.78 -13.91 -24.56
CA THR A 100 -21.21 -13.85 -25.90
C THR A 100 -20.59 -12.50 -26.22
N ASN A 101 -19.45 -12.51 -26.90
CA ASN A 101 -18.77 -11.31 -27.41
C ASN A 101 -19.37 -10.79 -28.73
N GLN A 102 -20.57 -11.25 -29.09
CA GLN A 102 -21.24 -10.86 -30.32
C GLN A 102 -22.27 -9.74 -30.07
N GLU A 103 -22.39 -8.85 -31.04
CA GLU A 103 -23.50 -7.89 -31.08
C GLU A 103 -24.80 -8.61 -31.39
N LEU A 104 -25.88 -8.15 -30.76
CA LEU A 104 -27.23 -8.66 -31.00
C LEU A 104 -28.19 -7.48 -31.07
N ARG A 105 -29.02 -7.46 -32.13
CA ARG A 105 -30.12 -6.52 -32.31
C ARG A 105 -31.26 -6.84 -31.36
N LEU A 106 -32.10 -5.86 -31.06
CA LEU A 106 -33.24 -6.06 -30.15
C LEU A 106 -34.17 -7.21 -30.60
N SER A 107 -34.43 -7.32 -31.91
CA SER A 107 -35.26 -8.41 -32.47
C SER A 107 -34.64 -9.80 -32.29
N GLU A 108 -33.32 -9.88 -32.39
CA GLU A 108 -32.54 -11.12 -32.21
C GLU A 108 -32.52 -11.54 -30.74
N ARG A 109 -32.37 -10.58 -29.82
CA ARG A 109 -32.48 -10.83 -28.37
C ARG A 109 -33.85 -11.42 -28.02
N SER A 110 -34.92 -10.80 -28.50
CA SER A 110 -36.29 -11.32 -28.28
C SER A 110 -36.51 -12.70 -28.93
N GLN A 111 -35.79 -13.04 -29.99
CA GLN A 111 -35.84 -14.38 -30.56
C GLN A 111 -35.17 -15.40 -29.65
N LEU A 112 -33.95 -15.13 -29.15
CA LEU A 112 -33.26 -16.01 -28.21
C LEU A 112 -34.07 -16.20 -26.91
N GLU A 113 -34.71 -15.14 -26.41
CA GLU A 113 -35.61 -15.23 -25.24
C GLU A 113 -36.80 -16.18 -25.48
N ARG A 114 -37.38 -16.19 -26.67
CA ARG A 114 -38.45 -17.13 -27.04
C ARG A 114 -37.92 -18.56 -27.16
N GLU A 115 -36.74 -18.73 -27.75
CA GLU A 115 -36.11 -20.05 -27.93
C GLU A 115 -35.67 -20.68 -26.59
N ALA A 116 -35.33 -19.85 -25.59
CA ALA A 116 -34.97 -20.30 -24.26
C ALA A 116 -36.12 -20.97 -23.50
N GLN A 117 -37.38 -20.64 -23.83
CA GLN A 117 -38.54 -21.11 -23.08
C GLN A 117 -38.62 -22.65 -23.06
N PRO A 118 -38.96 -23.26 -21.90
CA PRO A 118 -39.45 -22.64 -20.66
C PRO A 118 -38.37 -22.14 -19.69
N LEU A 119 -37.08 -22.19 -20.05
CA LEU A 119 -35.99 -21.70 -19.20
C LEU A 119 -35.97 -20.17 -19.15
N LYS A 120 -35.51 -19.62 -18.03
CA LYS A 120 -35.18 -18.19 -17.91
C LYS A 120 -33.87 -17.91 -18.67
N LEU A 121 -33.80 -16.80 -19.40
CA LEU A 121 -32.58 -16.36 -20.09
C LEU A 121 -32.00 -15.12 -19.43
N SER A 122 -30.72 -15.15 -19.10
CA SER A 122 -29.91 -13.96 -18.82
C SER A 122 -28.87 -13.82 -19.92
N LEU A 123 -29.06 -12.80 -20.77
CA LEU A 123 -28.24 -12.57 -21.96
C LEU A 123 -27.17 -11.50 -21.69
N PHE A 124 -25.90 -11.87 -21.90
CA PHE A 124 -24.76 -10.97 -21.83
C PHE A 124 -24.13 -10.90 -23.23
N HIS A 125 -24.60 -9.94 -24.04
CA HIS A 125 -24.06 -9.66 -25.38
C HIS A 125 -22.94 -8.62 -25.31
N LEU A 126 -22.25 -8.38 -26.43
CA LEU A 126 -21.05 -7.52 -26.50
C LEU A 126 -21.19 -6.17 -25.78
N GLU A 127 -22.22 -5.39 -26.09
CA GLU A 127 -22.46 -4.09 -25.44
C GLU A 127 -22.67 -4.18 -23.92
N ARG A 128 -23.38 -5.22 -23.45
CA ARG A 128 -23.64 -5.40 -22.01
C ARG A 128 -22.35 -5.80 -21.29
N ILE A 129 -21.57 -6.72 -21.88
CA ILE A 129 -20.27 -7.12 -21.34
C ILE A 129 -19.31 -5.93 -21.28
N THR A 130 -19.25 -5.14 -22.35
CA THR A 130 -18.43 -3.93 -22.41
C THR A 130 -18.79 -2.98 -21.27
N THR A 131 -20.09 -2.69 -21.12
CA THR A 131 -20.59 -1.81 -20.04
C THR A 131 -20.26 -2.33 -18.64
N ILE A 132 -20.35 -3.66 -18.42
CA ILE A 132 -20.00 -4.28 -17.13
C ILE A 132 -18.50 -4.16 -16.88
N LEU A 133 -17.68 -4.49 -17.87
CA LEU A 133 -16.24 -4.48 -17.74
C LEU A 133 -15.71 -3.05 -17.55
N ASP A 134 -16.30 -2.05 -18.20
CA ASP A 134 -15.89 -0.64 -18.06
C ASP A 134 -16.28 -0.02 -16.71
N ARG A 135 -16.94 -0.77 -15.81
CA ARG A 135 -17.17 -0.31 -14.43
C ARG A 135 -15.83 -0.22 -13.66
N PRO A 136 -15.65 0.77 -12.77
CA PRO A 136 -14.40 0.95 -12.03
C PRO A 136 -13.95 -0.27 -11.21
N ASN A 137 -14.87 -1.04 -10.64
CA ASN A 137 -14.56 -2.26 -9.90
C ASN A 137 -14.11 -3.44 -10.77
N MET A 138 -14.35 -3.39 -12.09
CA MET A 138 -13.96 -4.41 -13.07
C MET A 138 -12.63 -4.09 -13.79
N ALA A 139 -11.98 -2.98 -13.42
CA ALA A 139 -10.65 -2.55 -13.86
C ALA A 139 -9.60 -3.67 -13.88
N ALA A 140 -9.46 -4.38 -12.75
CA ALA A 140 -8.50 -5.47 -12.62
C ALA A 140 -8.81 -6.64 -13.57
N VAL A 141 -10.09 -6.93 -13.80
CA VAL A 141 -10.56 -7.97 -14.72
C VAL A 141 -10.24 -7.57 -16.16
N ARG A 142 -10.50 -6.31 -16.55
CA ARG A 142 -10.13 -5.77 -17.87
C ARG A 142 -8.63 -5.84 -18.11
N LYS A 143 -7.81 -5.48 -17.13
CA LYS A 143 -6.36 -5.61 -17.22
C LYS A 143 -5.93 -7.06 -17.40
N GLN A 144 -6.48 -7.98 -16.62
CA GLN A 144 -6.12 -9.40 -16.66
C GLN A 144 -6.48 -10.07 -18.00
N PHE A 145 -7.71 -9.88 -18.48
CA PHE A 145 -8.24 -10.64 -19.60
C PHE A 145 -8.13 -9.91 -20.94
N LEU A 146 -8.14 -8.58 -20.92
CA LEU A 146 -8.05 -7.76 -22.12
C LEU A 146 -6.73 -7.02 -22.22
N SER A 147 -5.86 -7.02 -21.20
CA SER A 147 -4.60 -6.25 -21.19
C SER A 147 -4.82 -4.76 -21.49
N ILE A 148 -5.92 -4.20 -20.98
CA ILE A 148 -6.21 -2.77 -21.02
C ILE A 148 -5.82 -2.20 -19.67
N ASP A 149 -4.82 -1.33 -19.66
CA ASP A 149 -4.49 -0.54 -18.49
C ASP A 149 -5.48 0.62 -18.37
N ASP A 150 -5.91 0.90 -17.14
CA ASP A 150 -6.74 2.06 -16.89
C ASP A 150 -5.90 3.34 -16.92
N ASP A 151 -6.03 4.10 -18.02
CA ASP A 151 -5.68 5.51 -18.12
C ASP A 151 -6.75 6.42 -17.47
N ALA A 152 -7.71 5.83 -16.73
CA ALA A 152 -8.73 6.61 -16.05
C ALA A 152 -8.05 7.68 -15.19
N PRO A 153 -8.47 8.97 -15.29
CA PRO A 153 -8.00 9.96 -14.35
C PRO A 153 -8.38 9.40 -12.99
N SER A 154 -7.37 9.05 -12.21
CA SER A 154 -7.57 8.70 -10.83
C SER A 154 -8.48 9.79 -10.30
N ALA A 155 -9.65 9.41 -9.77
CA ALA A 155 -10.31 10.26 -8.80
C ALA A 155 -9.17 10.64 -7.88
N THR A 156 -8.77 11.92 -7.91
CA THR A 156 -7.62 12.34 -7.16
C THR A 156 -8.12 12.32 -5.73
N HIS A 157 -8.05 11.15 -5.12
CA HIS A 157 -7.99 10.99 -3.69
C HIS A 157 -6.69 11.70 -3.32
N ILE A 158 -6.81 12.98 -3.04
CA ILE A 158 -5.73 13.71 -2.42
C ILE A 158 -5.68 13.20 -0.99
N ASN A 159 -4.86 12.18 -0.79
CA ASN A 159 -4.66 11.53 0.49
C ASN A 159 -3.59 12.34 1.23
N PHE A 160 -4.01 13.04 2.28
CA PHE A 160 -3.10 13.85 3.12
C PHE A 160 -2.76 13.07 4.39
N GLY A 161 -1.47 12.78 4.60
CA GLY A 161 -0.90 12.29 5.87
C GLY A 161 -0.98 10.77 6.08
N GLY A 162 0.14 10.05 5.90
CA GLY A 162 0.23 8.63 6.26
C GLY A 162 0.76 8.42 7.67
N GLY A 163 -0.09 7.97 8.59
CA GLY A 163 0.31 7.50 9.93
C GLY A 163 -0.72 6.52 10.51
N GLY A 164 -0.26 5.30 10.84
CA GLY A 164 -0.96 4.20 11.55
C GLY A 164 -1.93 3.31 10.75
N MET A 165 -1.96 2.02 11.09
CA MET A 165 -2.59 0.93 10.31
C MET A 165 -4.09 0.68 10.61
N ALA A 166 -4.80 1.58 11.30
CA ALA A 166 -6.26 1.46 11.49
C ALA A 166 -6.96 2.81 11.74
N PRO A 167 -8.27 2.95 11.39
CA PRO A 167 -8.99 4.23 11.34
C PRO A 167 -9.04 4.93 12.69
N GLY A 168 -8.63 6.21 12.73
CA GLY A 168 -8.60 6.98 13.97
C GLY A 168 -7.91 6.23 15.10
N ALA A 169 -6.92 5.37 14.84
CA ALA A 169 -6.30 4.63 15.94
C ALA A 169 -5.49 5.61 16.80
N GLY A 170 -5.79 5.64 18.10
CA GLY A 170 -4.86 6.24 19.04
C GLY A 170 -3.52 5.51 18.97
N GLY A 171 -2.43 6.23 19.23
CA GLY A 171 -1.11 5.65 19.27
C GLY A 171 -1.04 4.47 20.22
N GLY A 172 -0.31 3.43 19.86
CA GLY A 172 -0.05 2.32 20.78
C GLY A 172 0.67 2.84 22.03
N GLY A 173 0.30 2.35 23.21
CA GLY A 173 1.05 2.63 24.42
C GLY A 173 2.46 2.08 24.33
N GLY A 174 3.42 2.72 24.99
CA GLY A 174 4.81 2.28 24.96
C GLY A 174 4.97 0.86 25.49
N GLY A 175 5.62 0.01 24.71
CA GLY A 175 5.90 -1.38 25.09
C GLY A 175 6.76 -1.45 26.36
N ALA A 176 6.55 -2.49 27.17
CA ALA A 176 7.32 -2.74 28.38
C ALA A 176 8.10 -4.07 28.27
N ILE A 177 9.34 -4.08 28.76
CA ILE A 177 10.16 -5.29 28.88
C ILE A 177 10.70 -5.41 30.32
N GLY A 178 10.59 -6.62 30.90
CA GLY A 178 10.94 -6.91 32.30
C GLY A 178 9.75 -6.69 33.26
N ASP A 179 10.01 -6.36 34.52
CA ASP A 179 8.99 -5.99 35.54
C ASP A 179 8.40 -4.57 35.32
N ALA A 180 8.40 -4.10 34.07
CA ALA A 180 7.89 -2.79 33.67
C ALA A 180 6.42 -2.85 33.26
N HIS A 181 5.69 -1.75 33.44
CA HIS A 181 4.29 -1.65 33.04
C HIS A 181 4.16 -0.91 31.71
N GLY A 182 3.51 -1.50 30.71
CA GLY A 182 3.27 -0.87 29.42
C GLY A 182 2.38 0.38 29.56
N GLY A 183 2.56 1.34 28.66
CA GLY A 183 1.66 2.48 28.56
C GLY A 183 0.29 2.05 28.04
N THR A 184 -0.77 2.80 28.38
CA THR A 184 -2.08 2.60 27.76
C THR A 184 -2.08 3.18 26.35
N GLY A 185 -2.77 2.54 25.40
CA GLY A 185 -2.99 3.12 24.08
C GLY A 185 -3.83 4.39 24.16
N GLY A 186 -3.60 5.32 23.23
CA GLY A 186 -4.39 6.53 23.08
C GLY A 186 -5.82 6.25 22.62
N LEU A 187 -6.73 7.18 22.87
CA LEU A 187 -8.08 7.13 22.32
C LEU A 187 -8.06 7.40 20.81
N GLY A 188 -9.03 6.82 20.12
CA GLY A 188 -9.14 7.02 18.70
C GLY A 188 -9.68 8.40 18.28
N GLY A 189 -9.27 8.88 17.11
CA GLY A 189 -9.74 10.14 16.53
C GLY A 189 -11.21 10.07 16.07
N ASN A 190 -11.90 11.20 16.11
CA ASN A 190 -13.31 11.30 15.70
C ASN A 190 -13.46 11.31 14.17
N THR A 191 -14.44 10.55 13.65
CA THR A 191 -14.79 10.50 12.22
C THR A 191 -16.11 11.21 11.98
N TYR A 192 -16.13 12.23 11.12
CA TYR A 192 -17.34 12.95 10.72
C TYR A 192 -17.57 12.83 9.21
N ASN A 193 -18.60 12.08 8.80
CA ASN A 193 -18.95 11.84 7.40
C ASN A 193 -20.34 12.41 7.08
N PHE A 194 -20.38 13.50 6.30
CA PHE A 194 -21.62 14.17 5.91
C PHE A 194 -22.10 13.77 4.50
N SER A 195 -21.49 12.76 3.87
CA SER A 195 -21.64 12.47 2.44
C SER A 195 -22.10 11.05 2.09
N GLY A 196 -22.32 10.17 3.06
CA GLY A 196 -22.98 8.87 2.86
C GLY A 196 -22.18 7.80 2.11
N SER A 197 -20.86 7.94 1.96
CA SER A 197 -19.97 6.94 1.34
C SER A 197 -19.08 6.25 2.39
N PRO A 198 -18.72 4.96 2.24
CA PRO A 198 -17.77 4.30 3.14
C PRO A 198 -16.39 4.97 3.03
N GLY A 199 -15.83 5.39 4.16
CA GLY A 199 -14.57 6.14 4.22
C GLY A 199 -13.33 5.24 4.09
N THR A 200 -12.27 5.76 3.46
CA THR A 200 -10.99 5.05 3.24
C THR A 200 -9.78 5.94 3.63
N ALA A 201 -9.31 5.84 4.89
CA ALA A 201 -8.04 6.34 5.55
C ALA A 201 -7.75 7.87 5.50
N PRO A 202 -6.82 8.53 6.28
CA PRO A 202 -5.87 8.18 7.39
C PRO A 202 -5.96 9.10 8.68
N GLY A 203 -5.11 8.91 9.73
CA GLY A 203 -5.01 9.84 10.90
C GLY A 203 -4.58 9.29 12.29
N ALA A 204 -3.50 8.52 12.45
CA ALA A 204 -3.14 7.94 13.76
C ALA A 204 -2.37 8.87 14.72
N GLY A 205 -2.54 8.62 16.02
CA GLY A 205 -1.84 9.30 17.11
C GLY A 205 -0.43 8.77 17.36
N GLY A 206 0.41 9.55 18.02
CA GLY A 206 1.81 9.18 18.29
C GLY A 206 1.95 8.01 19.27
N GLY A 207 2.84 7.06 18.99
CA GLY A 207 3.11 5.95 19.92
C GLY A 207 3.75 6.43 21.24
N GLY A 208 3.36 5.82 22.36
CA GLY A 208 3.98 6.08 23.65
C GLY A 208 5.42 5.55 23.73
N ALA A 209 6.29 6.21 24.49
CA ALA A 209 7.68 5.77 24.63
C ALA A 209 7.78 4.46 25.41
N GLY A 210 8.59 3.51 24.95
CA GLY A 210 8.81 2.23 25.65
C GLY A 210 9.44 2.42 27.04
N ALA A 211 9.24 1.45 27.92
CA ALA A 211 9.84 1.42 29.25
C ALA A 211 10.48 0.07 29.57
N PHE A 212 11.61 0.11 30.27
CA PHE A 212 12.42 -1.08 30.54
C PHE A 212 12.87 -1.07 32.00
N GLY A 213 12.83 -2.24 32.65
CA GLY A 213 13.36 -2.45 34.01
C GLY A 213 12.33 -2.32 35.15
N PRO A 214 12.67 -2.81 36.36
CA PRO A 214 11.75 -2.86 37.50
C PRO A 214 11.27 -1.46 37.92
N GLY A 215 9.96 -1.26 37.96
CA GLY A 215 9.34 0.02 38.35
C GLY A 215 9.18 1.05 37.23
N SER A 216 9.64 0.75 36.00
CA SER A 216 9.47 1.64 34.85
C SER A 216 8.05 1.56 34.28
N LYS A 217 7.55 2.69 33.75
CA LYS A 217 6.21 2.78 33.11
C LYS A 217 6.33 3.37 31.71
N GLY A 218 5.80 2.63 30.73
CA GLY A 218 5.70 3.05 29.33
C GLY A 218 4.84 4.30 29.20
N GLY A 219 5.24 5.17 28.28
CA GLY A 219 4.49 6.35 27.90
C GLY A 219 3.12 5.98 27.35
N GLU A 220 2.09 6.76 27.67
CA GLU A 220 0.77 6.58 27.07
C GLU A 220 0.82 6.99 25.60
N GLY A 221 0.12 6.25 24.73
CA GLY A 221 -0.01 6.64 23.34
C GLY A 221 -0.90 7.88 23.19
N GLY A 222 -0.59 8.71 22.20
CA GLY A 222 -1.32 9.93 21.90
C GLY A 222 -2.62 9.67 21.12
N GLY A 223 -3.59 10.58 21.20
CA GLY A 223 -4.87 10.46 20.51
C GLY A 223 -4.76 10.52 18.98
N GLY A 224 -5.62 9.79 18.26
CA GLY A 224 -5.71 9.87 16.80
C GLY A 224 -6.20 11.23 16.30
N GLY A 225 -5.72 11.67 15.13
CA GLY A 225 -6.19 12.90 14.49
C GLY A 225 -7.62 12.77 13.94
N GLU A 226 -8.28 13.90 13.68
CA GLU A 226 -9.63 13.91 13.11
C GLU A 226 -9.63 13.58 11.61
N TYR A 227 -10.68 12.90 11.16
CA TYR A 227 -10.94 12.67 9.74
C TYR A 227 -12.27 13.32 9.33
N LYS A 228 -12.22 14.17 8.29
CA LYS A 228 -13.38 14.89 7.75
C LYS A 228 -13.53 14.66 6.26
N VAL A 229 -14.74 14.26 5.85
CA VAL A 229 -15.15 14.17 4.44
C VAL A 229 -16.32 15.11 4.21
N PHE A 230 -16.19 15.96 3.18
CA PHE A 230 -17.24 16.91 2.79
C PHE A 230 -17.31 17.06 1.28
N LYS A 231 -18.47 17.50 0.79
CA LYS A 231 -18.68 17.87 -0.62
C LYS A 231 -18.53 19.38 -0.77
N MET A 232 -17.89 19.80 -1.85
CA MET A 232 -17.66 21.19 -2.20
C MET A 232 -17.97 21.38 -3.67
N ASP A 233 -18.75 22.41 -3.99
CA ASP A 233 -18.97 22.85 -5.35
C ASP A 233 -17.77 23.71 -5.80
N VAL A 234 -17.05 23.25 -6.83
CA VAL A 234 -15.88 23.94 -7.37
C VAL A 234 -16.27 24.68 -8.65
N THR A 235 -15.90 25.96 -8.75
CA THR A 235 -16.10 26.77 -9.95
C THR A 235 -14.76 27.07 -10.64
N PRO A 236 -14.74 27.25 -11.98
CA PRO A 236 -13.51 27.61 -12.69
C PRO A 236 -12.89 28.90 -12.13
N GLY A 237 -11.60 28.84 -11.77
CA GLY A 237 -10.86 29.96 -11.16
C GLY A 237 -10.94 30.06 -9.64
N MET A 238 -11.68 29.17 -8.98
CA MET A 238 -11.74 29.09 -7.52
C MET A 238 -10.35 28.72 -6.95
N THR A 239 -9.85 29.55 -6.03
CA THR A 239 -8.61 29.28 -5.29
C THR A 239 -8.97 28.79 -3.90
N ILE A 240 -8.47 27.62 -3.53
CA ILE A 240 -8.73 27.01 -2.22
C ILE A 240 -7.41 26.91 -1.46
N PRO A 241 -7.28 27.55 -0.29
CA PRO A 241 -6.08 27.43 0.51
C PRO A 241 -6.00 26.02 1.12
N ILE A 242 -4.84 25.38 0.95
CA ILE A 242 -4.56 24.05 1.50
C ILE A 242 -3.39 24.18 2.46
N LYS A 243 -3.57 23.66 3.67
CA LYS A 243 -2.50 23.48 4.66
C LYS A 243 -2.45 22.01 5.01
N ILE A 244 -1.28 21.41 4.88
CA ILE A 244 -1.06 20.01 5.28
C ILE A 244 -0.39 20.05 6.65
N GLY A 245 -1.02 19.41 7.63
CA GLY A 245 -0.45 19.27 8.96
C GLY A 245 0.67 18.23 8.97
N GLU A 246 1.73 18.47 9.74
CA GLU A 246 2.78 17.47 9.96
C GLU A 246 2.30 16.37 10.90
N GLY A 247 2.82 15.14 10.73
CA GLY A 247 2.57 14.07 11.71
C GLY A 247 3.17 14.42 13.06
N GLY A 248 2.49 14.02 14.15
CA GLY A 248 3.00 14.24 15.51
C GLY A 248 4.35 13.56 15.73
N LYS A 249 5.24 14.22 16.48
CA LYS A 249 6.56 13.70 16.87
C LYS A 249 6.51 13.22 18.32
N ALA A 250 7.56 12.54 18.78
CA ALA A 250 7.62 12.11 20.17
C ALA A 250 7.54 13.32 21.11
N GLY A 251 6.44 13.45 21.86
CA GLY A 251 6.18 14.58 22.75
C GLY A 251 5.62 15.85 22.08
N GLU A 252 5.32 15.82 20.78
CA GLU A 252 4.73 16.95 20.04
C GLU A 252 3.45 16.54 19.30
N ASP A 253 2.40 17.35 19.41
CA ASP A 253 1.14 17.11 18.70
C ASP A 253 1.34 17.19 17.18
N GLY A 254 0.51 16.45 16.44
CA GLY A 254 0.41 16.59 15.00
C GLY A 254 -0.17 17.95 14.62
N GLY A 255 0.26 18.49 13.48
CA GLY A 255 -0.30 19.71 12.92
C GLY A 255 -1.70 19.50 12.36
N ASP A 256 -2.51 20.56 12.41
CA ASP A 256 -3.83 20.58 11.74
C ASP A 256 -3.68 20.59 10.22
N THR A 257 -4.53 19.82 9.54
CA THR A 257 -4.71 19.87 8.09
C THR A 257 -5.96 20.67 7.75
N SER A 258 -5.87 21.63 6.84
CA SER A 258 -7.02 22.43 6.40
C SER A 258 -7.17 22.49 4.89
N PHE A 259 -8.42 22.50 4.44
CA PHE A 259 -8.80 22.66 3.04
C PHE A 259 -9.94 23.69 2.98
N GLY A 260 -9.63 24.92 2.57
CA GLY A 260 -10.54 26.05 2.74
C GLY A 260 -10.84 26.31 4.22
N ASP A 261 -12.13 26.44 4.55
CA ASP A 261 -12.61 26.65 5.91
C ASP A 261 -12.72 25.34 6.72
N VAL A 262 -12.50 24.18 6.10
CA VAL A 262 -12.57 22.89 6.79
C VAL A 262 -11.21 22.55 7.39
N VAL A 263 -11.17 22.35 8.71
CA VAL A 263 -9.97 21.98 9.46
C VAL A 263 -10.16 20.61 10.10
N ALA A 264 -9.25 19.68 9.81
CA ALA A 264 -9.08 18.41 10.50
C ALA A 264 -7.92 18.53 11.51
N LYS A 265 -8.21 18.27 12.79
CA LYS A 265 -7.22 18.39 13.87
C LYS A 265 -6.15 17.30 13.80
N GLY A 266 -4.90 17.69 14.06
CA GLY A 266 -3.79 16.74 14.22
C GLY A 266 -3.99 15.83 15.45
N GLY A 267 -3.30 14.68 15.47
CA GLY A 267 -3.33 13.77 16.62
C GLY A 267 -2.54 14.32 17.81
N GLU A 268 -2.89 13.92 19.03
CA GLU A 268 -2.16 14.35 20.23
C GLU A 268 -0.85 13.57 20.39
N ALA A 269 0.12 14.17 21.06
CA ALA A 269 1.40 13.55 21.39
C ALA A 269 1.24 12.38 22.37
N GLY A 270 2.00 11.31 22.15
CA GLY A 270 2.22 10.30 23.19
C GLY A 270 3.02 10.90 24.37
N LYS A 271 2.72 10.47 25.59
CA LYS A 271 3.45 10.91 26.79
C LYS A 271 4.81 10.23 26.87
N ALA A 272 5.80 10.93 27.42
CA ALA A 272 7.09 10.32 27.76
C ALA A 272 6.89 9.25 28.87
N GLY A 273 7.47 8.07 28.65
CA GLY A 273 7.58 7.05 29.68
C GLY A 273 8.63 7.44 30.73
N HIS A 274 8.55 6.82 31.90
CA HIS A 274 9.58 6.95 32.94
C HIS A 274 10.42 5.67 32.97
N SER A 275 11.70 5.80 32.61
CA SER A 275 12.67 4.71 32.61
C SER A 275 13.86 5.07 33.49
N VAL A 276 14.22 4.20 34.43
CA VAL A 276 15.42 4.32 35.27
C VAL A 276 16.61 3.72 34.51
N ILE A 277 16.88 4.21 33.30
CA ILE A 277 18.00 3.73 32.49
C ILE A 277 19.16 4.71 32.68
N VAL A 278 20.34 4.17 32.99
CA VAL A 278 21.56 4.96 33.05
C VAL A 278 21.95 5.30 31.61
N THR A 279 21.76 6.57 31.26
CA THR A 279 22.23 7.15 30.00
C THR A 279 23.68 7.62 30.19
N ARG A 280 24.57 7.30 29.24
CA ARG A 280 25.99 7.71 29.30
C ARG A 280 26.61 7.86 27.92
N GLU A 281 27.70 8.62 27.86
CA GLU A 281 28.57 8.64 26.69
C GLU A 281 29.48 7.39 26.64
N VAL A 282 29.96 7.08 25.44
CA VAL A 282 30.96 6.03 25.21
C VAL A 282 32.32 6.50 25.70
N THR A 283 33.02 5.63 26.41
CA THR A 283 34.38 5.84 26.91
C THR A 283 35.40 4.99 26.16
N GLU A 284 36.69 5.25 26.38
CA GLU A 284 37.78 4.44 25.83
C GLU A 284 37.72 2.99 26.34
N ASP A 285 37.45 2.79 27.64
CA ASP A 285 37.27 1.46 28.24
C ASP A 285 36.15 0.65 27.56
N ASP A 286 35.03 1.29 27.18
CA ASP A 286 33.94 0.61 26.49
C ASP A 286 34.40 0.08 25.12
N ARG A 287 35.23 0.86 24.40
CA ARG A 287 35.78 0.47 23.09
C ARG A 287 36.79 -0.65 23.21
N ASP A 288 37.65 -0.59 24.23
CA ASP A 288 38.61 -1.64 24.53
C ASP A 288 37.91 -2.94 24.95
N ALA A 289 36.74 -2.83 25.59
CA ALA A 289 35.83 -3.94 25.85
C ALA A 289 35.05 -4.42 24.61
N GLY A 290 35.32 -3.87 23.44
CA GLY A 290 34.77 -4.30 22.16
C GLY A 290 33.54 -3.55 21.68
N LEU A 291 33.16 -2.42 22.31
CA LEU A 291 32.05 -1.59 21.84
C LEU A 291 32.41 -0.89 20.53
N HIS A 292 31.70 -1.23 19.46
CA HIS A 292 31.86 -0.60 18.16
C HIS A 292 30.60 -0.74 17.30
N ILE A 293 30.46 0.14 16.31
CA ILE A 293 29.43 -0.03 15.27
C ILE A 293 29.98 -1.02 14.25
N SER A 294 29.39 -2.22 14.20
CA SER A 294 29.83 -3.30 13.32
C SER A 294 29.27 -3.18 11.90
N ALA A 295 28.15 -2.46 11.74
CA ALA A 295 27.57 -2.14 10.44
C ALA A 295 26.90 -0.77 10.47
N LEU A 296 27.11 0.01 9.42
CA LEU A 296 26.39 1.24 9.12
C LEU A 296 26.10 1.26 7.62
N ILE A 297 24.83 1.31 7.23
CA ILE A 297 24.41 1.24 5.83
C ILE A 297 23.27 2.20 5.54
N GLY A 298 23.31 2.85 4.38
CA GLY A 298 22.23 3.66 3.86
C GLY A 298 21.14 2.82 3.20
N ALA A 299 19.88 3.15 3.45
CA ALA A 299 18.72 2.45 2.93
C ALA A 299 17.57 3.41 2.62
N ALA A 300 16.65 2.98 1.76
CA ALA A 300 15.42 3.75 1.49
C ALA A 300 14.41 3.59 2.64
N CYS A 301 14.37 2.41 3.27
CA CYS A 301 13.48 2.12 4.38
C CYS A 301 14.11 1.05 5.31
N CYS A 302 13.90 1.22 6.62
CA CYS A 302 14.28 0.27 7.64
C CYS A 302 13.15 0.14 8.66
N TYR A 303 12.73 -1.09 8.96
CA TYR A 303 11.69 -1.39 9.93
C TYR A 303 12.07 -2.59 10.80
N PHE A 304 11.77 -2.49 12.09
CA PHE A 304 12.06 -3.54 13.07
C PHE A 304 10.81 -4.31 13.45
N ARG A 305 10.87 -5.64 13.42
CA ARG A 305 9.79 -6.51 13.86
C ARG A 305 10.32 -7.82 14.38
N ASP A 306 9.80 -8.25 15.53
CA ASP A 306 10.11 -9.56 16.11
C ASP A 306 11.63 -9.82 16.26
N GLY A 307 12.39 -8.76 16.58
CA GLY A 307 13.85 -8.81 16.71
C GLY A 307 14.64 -8.85 15.39
N LEU A 308 13.96 -8.74 14.25
CA LEU A 308 14.56 -8.69 12.92
C LEU A 308 14.52 -7.28 12.34
N ALA A 309 15.55 -6.94 11.57
CA ALA A 309 15.63 -5.71 10.78
C ALA A 309 15.26 -6.01 9.31
N TYR A 310 14.19 -5.40 8.84
CA TYR A 310 13.76 -5.45 7.44
C TYR A 310 14.27 -4.18 6.75
N ILE A 311 15.14 -4.36 5.75
CA ILE A 311 15.81 -3.24 5.06
C ILE A 311 15.48 -3.33 3.56
N LEU A 312 14.99 -2.23 3.00
CA LEU A 312 14.65 -2.11 1.58
C LEU A 312 15.62 -1.13 0.89
N SER A 313 16.10 -1.54 -0.28
CA SER A 313 17.06 -0.77 -1.10
C SER A 313 18.27 -0.30 -0.26
N ALA A 314 18.95 -1.26 0.37
CA ALA A 314 20.15 -1.00 1.17
C ALA A 314 21.38 -0.76 0.27
N GLY A 315 22.40 -0.11 0.83
CA GLY A 315 23.65 0.21 0.15
C GLY A 315 23.58 1.50 -0.66
N ILE A 316 22.70 2.43 -0.30
CA ILE A 316 22.63 3.74 -0.98
C ILE A 316 23.88 4.55 -0.61
N ASP A 317 24.84 4.57 -1.52
CA ASP A 317 26.11 5.28 -1.38
C ASP A 317 26.25 6.44 -2.38
N GLN A 318 25.23 6.71 -3.21
CA GLN A 318 25.28 7.75 -4.22
C GLN A 318 23.93 8.47 -4.41
N PHE A 319 23.97 9.80 -4.55
CA PHE A 319 22.87 10.64 -5.01
C PHE A 319 23.26 11.41 -6.26
N SER A 320 22.33 11.53 -7.22
CA SER A 320 22.54 12.30 -8.45
C SER A 320 21.45 13.35 -8.59
N PHE A 321 21.85 14.61 -8.73
CA PHE A 321 20.95 15.74 -8.88
C PHE A 321 21.09 16.39 -10.26
N GLY A 322 20.02 16.98 -10.78
CA GLY A 322 20.08 17.76 -12.03
C GLY A 322 20.79 19.11 -11.86
N ALA A 323 20.70 19.69 -10.67
CA ALA A 323 21.39 20.89 -10.24
C ALA A 323 21.51 20.89 -8.71
N LEU A 324 22.39 21.71 -8.16
CA LEU A 324 22.53 21.93 -6.72
C LEU A 324 22.03 23.34 -6.34
N PRO A 325 21.50 23.53 -5.12
CA PRO A 325 21.42 22.56 -4.01
C PRO A 325 20.38 21.45 -4.24
N GLY A 326 20.65 20.27 -3.71
CA GLY A 326 19.76 19.10 -3.74
C GLY A 326 19.49 18.59 -2.33
N LYS A 327 18.33 17.99 -2.09
CA LYS A 327 18.01 17.41 -0.78
C LYS A 327 18.36 15.92 -0.77
N ILE A 328 19.23 15.51 0.15
CA ILE A 328 19.44 14.11 0.48
C ILE A 328 18.41 13.72 1.55
N SER A 329 17.77 12.58 1.37
CA SER A 329 16.94 11.92 2.38
C SER A 329 17.32 10.44 2.38
N ILE A 330 17.90 9.96 3.49
CA ILE A 330 18.41 8.60 3.61
C ILE A 330 18.14 8.05 5.00
N VAL A 331 17.64 6.82 5.08
CA VAL A 331 17.52 6.10 6.34
C VAL A 331 18.82 5.34 6.57
N MET A 332 19.48 5.60 7.69
CA MET A 332 20.67 4.87 8.10
C MET A 332 20.26 3.73 9.02
N TYR A 333 20.75 2.53 8.75
CA TYR A 333 20.67 1.39 9.64
C TYR A 333 22.04 1.12 10.26
N GLY A 334 22.06 0.94 11.58
CA GLY A 334 23.26 0.69 12.36
C GLY A 334 23.14 -0.55 13.24
N THR A 335 24.26 -1.26 13.38
CA THR A 335 24.42 -2.35 14.34
C THR A 335 25.52 -2.00 15.33
N LEU A 336 25.17 -1.85 16.60
CA LEU A 336 26.10 -1.62 17.70
C LEU A 336 26.43 -2.96 18.37
N SER A 337 27.67 -3.41 18.22
CA SER A 337 28.21 -4.53 18.97
C SER A 337 28.68 -4.03 20.33
N ILE A 338 28.16 -4.59 21.42
CA ILE A 338 28.46 -4.11 22.78
C ILE A 338 29.72 -4.76 23.35
N GLY A 339 30.01 -6.02 22.98
CA GLY A 339 31.12 -6.76 23.57
C GLY A 339 30.95 -6.96 25.07
N ASP A 340 32.03 -6.75 25.82
CA ASP A 340 32.07 -6.81 27.29
C ASP A 340 31.79 -5.43 27.95
N ALA A 341 31.45 -4.41 27.16
CA ALA A 341 31.06 -3.11 27.69
C ALA A 341 29.75 -3.21 28.50
N PRO A 342 29.46 -2.22 29.37
CA PRO A 342 28.26 -2.23 30.19
C PRO A 342 26.98 -2.47 29.37
N GLN A 343 26.18 -3.43 29.86
CA GLN A 343 24.88 -3.81 29.29
C GLN A 343 23.75 -3.27 30.19
N GLY A 344 22.53 -3.18 29.66
CA GLY A 344 21.40 -2.53 30.34
C GLY A 344 21.49 -1.00 30.41
N VAL A 345 22.32 -0.36 29.58
CA VAL A 345 22.53 1.10 29.56
C VAL A 345 22.11 1.71 28.22
N GLU A 346 21.88 3.01 28.19
CA GLU A 346 21.65 3.77 26.96
C GLU A 346 22.90 4.57 26.60
N TYR A 347 23.46 4.30 25.42
CA TYR A 347 24.60 5.04 24.90
C TYR A 347 24.15 6.29 24.14
N GLU A 348 24.68 7.45 24.52
CA GLU A 348 24.49 8.70 23.81
C GLU A 348 25.44 8.79 22.63
N LEU A 349 24.88 8.74 21.43
CA LEU A 349 25.59 8.87 20.18
C LEU A 349 25.15 10.15 19.46
N THR A 350 25.92 10.55 18.47
CA THR A 350 25.63 11.69 17.62
C THR A 350 25.94 11.30 16.18
N ALA A 351 24.97 11.47 15.29
CA ALA A 351 25.19 11.34 13.86
C ALA A 351 25.36 12.72 13.24
N SER A 352 26.45 12.91 12.50
CA SER A 352 26.71 14.16 11.79
C SER A 352 26.99 13.92 10.32
N LEU A 353 26.56 14.86 9.49
CA LEU A 353 26.92 14.91 8.09
C LEU A 353 28.12 15.84 7.93
N VAL A 354 29.17 15.32 7.31
CA VAL A 354 30.41 16.05 7.03
C VAL A 354 30.49 16.30 5.53
N SER A 355 30.67 17.56 5.17
CA SER A 355 30.84 17.99 3.79
C SER A 355 32.16 17.50 3.18
N PRO A 356 32.29 17.50 1.84
CA PRO A 356 33.55 17.21 1.15
C PRO A 356 34.75 18.04 1.64
N GLU A 357 34.51 19.23 2.18
CA GLU A 357 35.54 20.12 2.73
C GLU A 357 35.90 19.80 4.19
N GLY A 358 35.23 18.82 4.80
CA GLY A 358 35.47 18.39 6.18
C GLY A 358 34.70 19.19 7.23
N ALA A 359 33.89 20.18 6.84
CA ALA A 359 33.02 20.89 7.77
C ALA A 359 31.80 20.03 8.13
N SER A 360 31.52 19.88 9.43
CA SER A 360 30.27 19.29 9.91
C SER A 360 29.12 20.24 9.61
N THR A 361 28.14 19.79 8.82
CA THR A 361 27.04 20.62 8.32
C THR A 361 25.76 20.42 9.10
N CYS A 362 25.53 19.21 9.61
CA CYS A 362 24.42 18.94 10.53
C CYS A 362 24.77 17.86 11.53
N SER A 363 24.03 17.85 12.62
CA SER A 363 24.19 16.88 13.68
C SER A 363 22.84 16.58 14.33
N GLN A 364 22.61 15.31 14.69
CA GLN A 364 21.45 14.91 15.45
C GLN A 364 21.84 13.91 16.55
N PRO A 365 21.25 14.02 17.75
CA PRO A 365 21.46 13.07 18.82
C PRO A 365 20.82 11.73 18.47
N LEU A 366 21.49 10.65 18.87
CA LEU A 366 21.04 9.28 18.76
C LEU A 366 21.16 8.60 20.12
N ARG A 367 20.17 7.80 20.49
CA ARG A 367 20.19 7.03 21.74
C ARG A 367 20.04 5.56 21.39
N VAL A 368 21.01 4.76 21.83
CA VAL A 368 21.03 3.33 21.53
C VAL A 368 21.07 2.55 22.84
N PHE A 369 19.95 1.90 23.15
CA PHE A 369 19.89 1.00 24.30
C PHE A 369 20.66 -0.28 24.00
N SER A 370 21.61 -0.64 24.87
CA SER A 370 22.42 -1.83 24.69
C SER A 370 21.58 -3.11 24.72
N GLY A 371 20.40 -3.09 25.34
CA GLY A 371 19.63 -4.31 25.63
C GLY A 371 19.94 -4.87 27.02
N LEU A 372 19.11 -5.81 27.46
CA LEU A 372 19.28 -6.48 28.75
C LEU A 372 20.54 -7.36 28.79
N PRO A 373 21.13 -7.59 29.97
CA PRO A 373 22.31 -8.42 30.10
C PRO A 373 22.12 -9.83 29.52
N ARG A 374 22.97 -10.21 28.54
CA ARG A 374 23.01 -11.56 27.94
C ARG A 374 24.39 -11.84 27.34
N PRO A 375 24.75 -13.11 27.06
CA PRO A 375 26.11 -13.47 26.62
C PRO A 375 26.55 -12.82 25.29
N VAL A 376 25.61 -12.52 24.39
CA VAL A 376 25.89 -11.81 23.14
C VAL A 376 24.89 -10.69 22.99
N VAL A 377 25.38 -9.45 23.02
CA VAL A 377 24.56 -8.26 22.94
C VAL A 377 24.92 -7.45 21.71
N THR A 378 23.95 -7.38 20.83
CA THR A 378 23.93 -6.48 19.69
C THR A 378 22.67 -5.63 19.78
N ALA A 379 22.84 -4.33 19.63
CA ALA A 379 21.74 -3.38 19.53
C ALA A 379 21.62 -2.90 18.09
N HIS A 380 20.39 -2.86 17.58
CA HIS A 380 20.10 -2.34 16.25
C HIS A 380 19.42 -0.99 16.38
N PHE A 381 19.79 -0.06 15.52
CA PHE A 381 19.22 1.28 15.50
C PHE A 381 19.03 1.75 14.06
N ASN A 382 18.13 2.69 13.86
CA ASN A 382 18.02 3.42 12.62
C ASN A 382 17.80 4.90 12.89
N PHE A 383 18.09 5.73 11.88
CA PHE A 383 17.79 7.15 11.93
C PHE A 383 17.63 7.70 10.52
N LEU A 384 16.74 8.67 10.35
CA LEU A 384 16.61 9.42 9.11
C LEU A 384 17.62 10.56 9.10
N MET A 385 18.32 10.76 7.99
CA MET A 385 19.12 11.94 7.75
C MET A 385 18.56 12.68 6.55
N GLU A 386 18.09 13.90 6.79
CA GLU A 386 17.63 14.81 5.75
C GLU A 386 18.47 16.08 5.76
N TYR A 387 19.07 16.42 4.63
CA TYR A 387 19.90 17.61 4.54
C TYR A 387 20.04 18.14 3.11
N ASP A 388 20.16 19.46 2.98
CA ASP A 388 20.44 20.11 1.72
C ASP A 388 21.94 20.09 1.43
N VAL A 389 22.33 19.45 0.34
CA VAL A 389 23.70 19.47 -0.16
C VAL A 389 23.87 20.54 -1.22
N SER A 390 24.85 21.42 -1.02
CA SER A 390 25.14 22.54 -1.91
C SER A 390 26.26 22.26 -2.90
N GLN A 391 27.01 21.17 -2.72
CA GLN A 391 28.17 20.83 -3.53
C GLN A 391 28.26 19.33 -3.84
N ALA A 392 28.82 19.03 -5.01
CA ALA A 392 29.17 17.68 -5.42
C ALA A 392 30.43 17.19 -4.68
N GLY A 393 30.58 15.87 -4.56
CA GLY A 393 31.73 15.24 -3.91
C GLY A 393 31.32 14.18 -2.89
N ILE A 394 32.30 13.72 -2.10
CA ILE A 394 32.07 12.72 -1.06
C ILE A 394 31.67 13.40 0.23
N TRP A 395 30.41 13.25 0.59
CA TRP A 395 29.88 13.57 1.90
C TRP A 395 30.07 12.35 2.82
N THR A 396 30.22 12.57 4.12
CA THR A 396 30.41 11.46 5.06
C THR A 396 29.45 11.59 6.22
N ILE A 397 28.69 10.53 6.48
CA ILE A 397 27.94 10.39 7.73
C ILE A 397 28.89 9.81 8.77
N GLU A 398 29.09 10.52 9.87
CA GLU A 398 29.89 10.07 11.00
C GLU A 398 29.01 9.83 12.21
N VAL A 399 29.17 8.68 12.87
CA VAL A 399 28.55 8.40 14.17
C VAL A 399 29.63 8.43 15.24
N HIS A 400 29.44 9.24 16.28
CA HIS A 400 30.42 9.46 17.34
C HIS A 400 29.77 9.67 18.72
N SER A 401 30.57 9.65 19.78
CA SER A 401 30.16 9.89 21.18
C SER A 401 31.36 10.37 21.99
N ALA A 402 31.22 11.39 22.84
CA ALA A 402 32.32 11.99 23.63
C ALA A 402 33.63 12.25 22.85
N GLY A 403 33.55 12.59 21.57
CA GLY A 403 34.73 12.78 20.70
C GLY A 403 35.33 11.49 20.11
N HIS A 404 34.83 10.32 20.49
CA HIS A 404 35.18 9.05 19.85
C HIS A 404 34.33 8.80 18.61
N ARG A 405 34.98 8.62 17.47
CA ARG A 405 34.31 8.23 16.22
C ARG A 405 34.11 6.73 16.15
N LEU A 406 32.85 6.30 16.03
CA LEU A 406 32.44 4.89 16.06
C LEU A 406 32.19 4.31 14.66
N ALA A 407 31.70 5.13 13.73
CA ALA A 407 31.50 4.72 12.34
C ALA A 407 31.62 5.88 11.35
N LYS A 408 31.87 5.52 10.09
CA LYS A 408 31.78 6.41 8.93
C LYS A 408 31.01 5.72 7.80
N TYR A 409 30.23 6.49 7.07
CA TYR A 409 29.56 6.04 5.85
C TYR A 409 29.69 7.10 4.76
N PRO A 410 30.50 6.87 3.71
CA PRO A 410 30.66 7.82 2.62
C PRO A 410 29.45 7.78 1.68
N ILE A 411 29.07 8.96 1.17
CA ILE A 411 27.99 9.16 0.21
C ILE A 411 28.51 10.08 -0.90
N GLU A 412 28.45 9.62 -2.14
CA GLU A 412 28.84 10.40 -3.31
C GLU A 412 27.67 11.24 -3.84
N VAL A 413 27.84 12.55 -3.91
CA VAL A 413 26.88 13.49 -4.52
C VAL A 413 27.37 13.89 -5.90
N LYS A 414 26.58 13.59 -6.93
CA LYS A 414 26.85 13.94 -8.33
C LYS A 414 25.86 14.99 -8.83
N VAL A 415 26.33 15.84 -9.74
CA VAL A 415 25.47 16.63 -10.62
C VAL A 415 25.50 15.98 -11.99
N ALA A 416 24.33 15.58 -12.48
CA ALA A 416 24.21 15.06 -13.83
C ALA A 416 24.64 16.15 -14.82
N ALA A 417 25.75 15.94 -15.53
CA ALA A 417 26.11 16.80 -16.64
C ALA A 417 24.93 16.76 -17.62
N GLY A 418 24.34 17.92 -17.88
CA GLY A 418 23.19 18.04 -18.77
C GLY A 418 23.47 17.27 -20.06
N LEU A 419 22.50 16.43 -20.45
CA LEU A 419 22.40 15.89 -21.80
C LEU A 419 22.14 17.07 -22.76
N LEU A 420 23.15 17.92 -22.97
CA LEU A 420 23.27 18.77 -24.14
C LEU A 420 23.63 17.85 -25.31
N ARG A 421 22.61 17.17 -25.84
CA ARG A 421 22.67 16.67 -27.21
C ARG A 421 22.00 17.71 -28.10
N THR A 422 22.86 18.49 -28.75
CA THR A 422 22.65 19.12 -30.06
C THR A 422 22.12 18.13 -31.08
#